data_AF-X1LRM1-F1
#
_entry.id   AF-X1LRM1-F1
#
_cell.length_a   1.000
_cell.length_b   1.000
_cell.length_c   1.000
_cell.angle_alpha   90.00
_cell.angle_beta   90.00
_cell.angle_gamma   90.00
#
_symmetry.space_group_name_H-M   'P 1'
#
loop_
_entity.id
_entity.type
_entity.pdbx_description
1 polymer ?
#
loop_
_entity_poly.entity_id
_entity_poly.type
_entity_poly.pdbx_seq_one_letter_code
_entity_poly.pdbx_strand_id
1 'polypeptide(L)'
;IEVLESWGFKYKTIGFNWIKKYKSGSFCVNFSPWTLKSWELCLIGIKGTMGKYKKINNIKGLLMEDRTTHSKKPDEARRRIDKLFGEIPKIELFARQRADGWDCYGDQLDSTIQKKIKL
;
A
#
# COMPACT_ATOMS: atom_id res chain seq x y z
N ILE A 1 12.34 -6.38 -7.95
CA ILE A 1 12.51 -6.84 -6.54
C ILE A 1 13.77 -6.26 -5.89
N GLU A 2 14.74 -5.81 -6.69
CA GLU A 2 16.01 -5.19 -6.26
C GLU A 2 15.88 -4.14 -5.14
N VAL A 3 14.85 -3.29 -5.16
CA VAL A 3 14.61 -2.29 -4.09
C VAL A 3 14.32 -2.94 -2.73
N LEU A 4 13.58 -4.06 -2.70
CA LEU A 4 13.36 -4.79 -1.46
C LEU A 4 14.70 -5.34 -0.93
N GLU A 5 15.49 -5.92 -1.83
CA GLU A 5 16.77 -6.56 -1.50
C GLU A 5 17.80 -5.54 -1.01
N SER A 6 17.91 -4.38 -1.67
CA SER A 6 18.83 -3.31 -1.26
C SER A 6 18.47 -2.72 0.11
N TRP A 7 17.20 -2.74 0.48
CA TRP A 7 16.74 -2.32 1.82
C TRP A 7 16.85 -3.45 2.88
N GLY A 8 17.33 -4.63 2.46
CA GLY A 8 17.52 -5.80 3.33
C GLY A 8 16.24 -6.60 3.58
N PHE A 9 15.22 -6.47 2.73
CA PHE A 9 14.03 -7.31 2.74
C PHE A 9 14.17 -8.46 1.75
N LYS A 10 13.79 -9.66 2.17
CA LYS A 10 13.62 -10.82 1.28
C LYS A 10 12.23 -10.80 0.67
N TYR A 11 12.12 -10.78 -0.66
CA TYR A 11 10.84 -10.96 -1.34
C TYR A 11 10.18 -12.28 -0.87
N LYS A 12 8.88 -12.21 -0.55
CA LYS A 12 8.13 -13.36 -0.05
C LYS A 12 7.01 -13.77 -1.00
N THR A 13 6.16 -12.84 -1.41
CA THR A 13 4.99 -13.12 -2.24
C THR A 13 4.37 -11.82 -2.76
N ILE A 14 3.41 -11.93 -3.69
CA ILE A 14 2.44 -10.88 -3.97
C ILE A 14 1.47 -10.84 -2.80
N GLY A 15 1.48 -9.74 -2.04
CA GLY A 15 0.56 -9.54 -0.92
C GLY A 15 -0.84 -9.17 -1.38
N PHE A 16 -0.92 -8.22 -2.32
CA PHE A 16 -2.18 -7.83 -2.93
C PHE A 16 -2.08 -7.72 -4.44
N ASN A 17 -3.15 -8.14 -5.13
CA ASN A 17 -3.38 -7.83 -6.53
C ASN A 17 -4.67 -7.01 -6.61
N TRP A 18 -4.53 -5.73 -6.93
CA TRP A 18 -5.66 -4.83 -7.05
C TRP A 18 -6.17 -4.79 -8.49
N ILE A 19 -7.35 -5.36 -8.72
CA ILE A 19 -8.12 -5.18 -9.96
C ILE A 19 -8.95 -3.91 -9.83
N LYS A 20 -8.68 -2.97 -10.74
CA LYS A 20 -9.34 -1.66 -10.81
C LYS A 20 -10.66 -1.77 -11.55
N LYS A 21 -11.70 -1.17 -10.98
CA LYS A 21 -13.01 -1.00 -11.61
C LYS A 21 -13.32 0.48 -11.84
N TYR A 22 -14.11 0.75 -12.86
CA TYR A 22 -14.86 2.01 -12.94
C TYR A 22 -16.06 1.93 -12.00
N LYS A 23 -16.61 3.09 -11.62
CA LYS A 23 -17.84 3.16 -10.81
C LYS A 23 -19.03 2.45 -11.45
N SER A 24 -19.03 2.27 -12.77
CA SER A 24 -20.03 1.49 -13.50
C SER A 24 -19.92 -0.03 -13.28
N GLY A 25 -18.85 -0.51 -12.63
CA GLY A 25 -18.58 -1.92 -12.35
C GLY A 25 -17.70 -2.62 -13.40
N SER A 26 -17.50 -2.03 -14.59
CA SER A 26 -16.59 -2.58 -15.60
C SER A 26 -15.12 -2.39 -15.19
N PHE A 27 -14.23 -3.24 -15.70
CA PHE A 27 -12.81 -3.15 -15.37
C PHE A 27 -12.15 -1.94 -16.04
N CYS A 28 -11.24 -1.28 -15.31
CA CYS A 28 -10.42 -0.25 -15.92
C CYS A 28 -9.50 -0.84 -16.99
N VAL A 29 -9.21 -0.06 -18.02
CA VAL A 29 -8.33 -0.47 -19.10
C VAL A 29 -7.25 0.60 -19.21
N ASN A 30 -6.04 0.28 -18.73
CA ASN A 30 -4.89 1.17 -18.91
C ASN A 30 -4.10 0.67 -20.12
N PHE A 31 -3.84 1.57 -21.06
CA PHE A 31 -3.05 1.29 -22.24
C PHE A 31 -1.62 0.91 -21.87
N SER A 32 -1.10 -0.14 -22.49
CA SER A 32 0.33 -0.48 -22.44
C SER A 32 0.72 -1.24 -23.71
N PRO A 33 2.00 -1.24 -24.11
CA PRO A 33 2.42 -1.73 -25.43
C PRO A 33 2.09 -3.19 -25.73
N TRP A 34 1.94 -4.03 -24.72
CA TRP A 34 1.79 -5.49 -24.88
C TRP A 34 0.44 -6.01 -24.41
N THR A 35 -0.02 -5.53 -23.26
CA THR A 35 -1.32 -5.90 -22.68
C THR A 35 -1.96 -4.70 -22.03
N LEU A 36 -3.28 -4.61 -22.15
CA LEU A 36 -4.09 -3.64 -21.44
C LEU A 36 -4.25 -4.12 -20.00
N LYS A 37 -3.90 -3.26 -19.03
CA LYS A 37 -3.81 -3.66 -17.62
C LYS A 37 -4.94 -3.03 -16.82
N SER A 38 -5.70 -3.88 -16.15
CA SER A 38 -6.71 -3.45 -15.18
C SER A 38 -6.18 -3.55 -13.74
N TRP A 39 -4.93 -3.97 -13.52
CA TRP A 39 -4.45 -4.31 -12.19
C TRP A 39 -3.12 -3.70 -11.75
N GLU A 40 -2.91 -3.65 -10.44
CA GLU A 40 -1.66 -3.26 -9.77
C GLU A 40 -1.25 -4.30 -8.72
N LEU A 41 0.03 -4.66 -8.69
CA LEU A 41 0.59 -5.59 -7.71
C LEU A 41 1.18 -4.85 -6.51
N CYS A 42 0.97 -5.40 -5.32
CA CYS A 42 1.63 -5.03 -4.08
C CYS A 42 2.45 -6.23 -3.59
N LEU A 43 3.77 -6.04 -3.51
CA LEU A 43 4.70 -7.10 -3.10
C LEU A 43 4.91 -7.07 -1.58
N ILE A 44 5.09 -8.24 -0.97
CA ILE A 44 5.53 -8.38 0.42
C ILE A 44 7.00 -8.77 0.44
N GLY A 45 7.81 -7.93 1.09
CA GLY A 45 9.16 -8.25 1.53
C GLY A 45 9.19 -8.45 3.05
N ILE A 46 10.03 -9.37 3.54
CA ILE A 46 10.18 -9.66 4.96
C ILE A 46 11.64 -9.50 5.39
N LYS A 47 11.87 -8.84 6.52
CA LYS A 47 13.17 -8.73 7.18
C LYS A 47 13.07 -9.28 8.61
N GLY A 48 14.02 -10.14 9.01
CA GLY A 48 13.98 -10.81 10.31
C GLY A 48 12.75 -11.73 10.50
N THR A 49 12.30 -11.87 11.75
CA THR A 49 11.25 -12.84 12.13
C THR A 49 9.86 -12.19 12.24
N MET A 50 9.39 -11.54 11.17
CA MET A 50 8.10 -10.83 11.19
C MET A 50 6.87 -11.74 11.29
N GLY A 51 7.00 -13.04 10.97
CA GLY A 51 5.89 -13.99 11.01
C GLY A 51 5.19 -14.08 12.37
N LYS A 52 5.91 -13.83 13.47
CA LYS A 52 5.37 -13.89 14.85
C LYS A 52 4.34 -12.80 15.17
N TYR A 53 4.33 -11.71 14.40
CA TYR A 53 3.39 -10.59 14.61
C TYR A 53 2.09 -10.76 13.82
N LYS A 54 2.03 -11.73 12.91
CA LYS A 54 0.83 -12.00 12.11
C LYS A 54 -0.29 -12.52 12.99
N LYS A 55 -1.49 -11.93 12.89
CA LYS A 55 -2.67 -12.23 13.71
C LYS A 55 -3.62 -13.22 13.06
N ILE A 56 -3.77 -13.15 11.74
CA ILE A 56 -4.77 -13.94 11.01
C ILE A 56 -4.21 -14.50 9.70
N ASN A 57 -4.76 -15.61 9.23
CA ASN A 57 -4.26 -16.36 8.07
C ASN A 57 -5.17 -16.31 6.84
N ASN A 58 -6.37 -15.74 6.94
CA ASN A 58 -7.44 -15.81 5.93
C ASN A 58 -7.64 -14.50 5.14
N ILE A 59 -6.65 -13.60 5.15
CA ILE A 59 -6.71 -12.38 4.35
C ILE A 59 -6.47 -12.70 2.88
N LYS A 60 -7.47 -12.38 2.05
CA LYS A 60 -7.40 -12.57 0.60
C LYS A 60 -6.45 -11.54 -0.01
N GLY A 61 -5.62 -11.96 -0.96
CA GLY A 61 -4.75 -11.06 -1.71
C GLY A 61 -5.46 -10.26 -2.81
N LEU A 62 -6.60 -10.74 -3.30
CA LEU A 62 -7.35 -10.04 -4.35
C LEU A 62 -8.09 -8.82 -3.78
N LEU A 63 -7.79 -7.63 -4.31
CA LEU A 63 -8.54 -6.39 -4.05
C LEU A 63 -9.33 -6.06 -5.33
N MET A 64 -10.65 -5.94 -5.23
CA MET A 64 -11.50 -5.50 -6.33
C MET A 64 -12.15 -4.20 -5.92
N GLU A 65 -11.49 -3.09 -6.26
CA GLU A 65 -11.84 -1.76 -5.75
C GLU A 65 -11.85 -0.75 -6.90
N ASP A 66 -12.68 0.27 -6.78
CA ASP A 66 -12.83 1.30 -7.80
C ASP A 66 -11.59 2.19 -7.90
N ARG A 67 -11.24 2.57 -9.14
CA ARG A 67 -10.26 3.62 -9.36
C ARG A 67 -10.91 4.97 -9.03
N THR A 68 -10.37 5.62 -8.02
CA THR A 68 -10.80 6.96 -7.60
C THR A 68 -9.89 8.02 -8.22
N THR A 69 -9.20 8.82 -7.41
CA THR A 69 -8.28 9.86 -7.86
C THR A 69 -7.00 9.27 -8.44
N HIS A 70 -6.34 10.01 -9.33
CA HIS A 70 -5.08 9.60 -9.94
C HIS A 70 -4.07 9.10 -8.89
N SER A 71 -3.51 7.91 -9.13
CA SER A 71 -2.57 7.19 -8.25
C SER A 71 -3.08 6.84 -6.84
N LYS A 72 -4.35 7.06 -6.48
CA LYS A 72 -4.87 6.69 -5.14
C LYS A 72 -5.03 5.17 -5.07
N LYS A 73 -4.30 4.56 -4.14
CA LYS A 73 -4.41 3.13 -3.82
C LYS A 73 -5.69 2.88 -3.00
N PRO A 74 -6.28 1.69 -3.06
CA PRO A 74 -7.50 1.39 -2.32
C PRO A 74 -7.24 1.38 -0.81
N ASP A 75 -8.11 2.05 -0.04
CA ASP A 75 -8.01 2.09 1.43
C ASP A 75 -8.15 0.68 2.05
N GLU A 76 -8.78 -0.26 1.32
CA GLU A 76 -8.86 -1.68 1.68
C GLU A 76 -7.49 -2.35 1.88
N ALA A 77 -6.44 -1.90 1.17
CA ALA A 77 -5.10 -2.44 1.38
C ALA A 77 -4.61 -2.17 2.82
N ARG A 78 -4.78 -0.94 3.32
CA ARG A 78 -4.44 -0.58 4.71
C ARG A 78 -5.26 -1.39 5.69
N ARG A 79 -6.60 -1.43 5.51
CA ARG A 79 -7.50 -2.21 6.38
C ARG A 79 -7.10 -3.68 6.48
N ARG A 80 -6.65 -4.30 5.38
CA ARG A 80 -6.19 -5.69 5.39
C ARG A 80 -4.84 -5.86 6.07
N ILE A 81 -3.93 -4.89 5.94
CA ILE A 81 -2.67 -4.88 6.69
C ILE A 81 -2.94 -4.73 8.19
N ASP A 82 -3.87 -3.86 8.59
CA ASP A 82 -4.29 -3.71 9.99
C ASP A 82 -4.88 -5.00 10.54
N LYS A 83 -5.72 -5.70 9.76
CA LYS A 83 -6.21 -7.02 10.16
C LYS A 83 -5.08 -8.06 10.24
N LEU A 84 -4.11 -8.04 9.32
CA LEU A 84 -3.00 -8.98 9.29
C LEU A 84 -2.09 -8.89 10.51
N PHE A 85 -1.82 -7.68 11.02
CA PHE A 85 -0.82 -7.45 12.05
C PHE A 85 -1.37 -6.85 13.35
N GLY A 86 -2.61 -6.34 13.33
CA GLY A 86 -3.23 -5.64 14.44
C GLY A 86 -2.61 -4.26 14.69
N GLU A 87 -2.67 -3.86 15.96
CA GLU A 87 -2.08 -2.63 16.47
C GLU A 87 -0.58 -2.82 16.71
N ILE A 88 0.19 -2.72 15.63
CA ILE A 88 1.64 -2.54 15.67
C ILE A 88 2.01 -1.19 15.05
N PRO A 89 3.21 -0.63 15.35
CA PRO A 89 3.72 0.53 14.64
C PRO A 89 3.83 0.23 13.13
N LYS A 90 3.31 1.15 12.31
CA LYS A 90 3.27 1.03 10.84
C LYS A 90 3.58 2.39 10.24
N ILE A 91 4.32 2.40 9.15
CA ILE A 91 4.62 3.61 8.38
C ILE A 91 4.25 3.44 6.91
N GLU A 92 3.64 4.47 6.33
CA GLU A 92 3.43 4.61 4.90
C GLU A 92 4.30 5.75 4.35
N LEU A 93 5.17 5.39 3.42
CA LEU A 93 6.02 6.34 2.69
C LEU A 93 5.31 6.80 1.42
N PHE A 94 5.60 8.04 1.01
CA PHE A 94 4.97 8.72 -0.13
C PHE A 94 3.44 8.86 0.02
N ALA A 95 2.97 8.95 1.28
CA ALA A 95 1.58 9.15 1.59
C ALA A 95 1.10 10.54 1.14
N ARG A 96 -0.16 10.62 0.70
CA ARG A 96 -0.84 11.86 0.30
C ARG A 96 -2.03 12.22 1.20
N GLN A 97 -2.36 11.33 2.12
CA GLN A 97 -3.41 11.49 3.12
C GLN A 97 -2.91 10.80 4.40
N ARG A 98 -3.32 11.31 5.56
CA ARG A 98 -3.09 10.62 6.84
C ARG A 98 -4.02 9.43 6.97
N ALA A 99 -3.59 8.43 7.73
CA ALA A 99 -4.39 7.27 8.08
C ALA A 99 -4.22 6.95 9.57
N ASP A 100 -5.33 6.72 10.26
CA ASP A 100 -5.32 6.45 11.70
C ASP A 100 -4.54 5.16 12.00
N GLY A 101 -3.68 5.20 13.02
CA GLY A 101 -2.81 4.07 13.37
C GLY A 101 -1.62 3.84 12.44
N TRP A 102 -1.36 4.78 11.52
CA TRP A 102 -0.20 4.77 10.63
C TRP A 102 0.60 6.08 10.77
N ASP A 103 1.91 5.95 10.87
CA ASP A 103 2.80 7.08 10.57
C ASP A 103 2.78 7.31 9.07
N CYS A 104 2.50 8.54 8.63
CA CYS A 104 2.44 8.88 7.22
C CYS A 104 3.53 9.90 6.89
N TYR A 105 4.39 9.57 5.93
CA TYR A 105 5.43 10.44 5.43
C TYR A 105 5.25 10.68 3.93
N GLY A 106 5.20 11.94 3.50
CA GLY A 106 5.13 12.30 2.08
C GLY A 106 4.99 13.79 1.87
N ASP A 107 5.49 14.28 0.73
CA ASP A 107 5.61 15.72 0.43
C ASP A 107 4.27 16.44 0.23
N GLN A 108 3.17 15.70 0.12
CA GLN A 108 1.82 16.22 -0.02
C GLN A 108 1.02 16.19 1.29
N LEU A 109 1.66 15.83 2.40
CA LEU A 109 1.08 15.97 3.72
C LEU A 109 1.46 17.34 4.30
N ASP A 110 0.57 17.89 5.12
CA ASP A 110 0.92 19.07 5.91
C ASP A 110 2.14 18.77 6.79
N SER A 111 3.14 19.66 6.71
CA SER A 111 4.37 19.56 7.49
C SER A 111 4.03 19.44 8.98
N THR A 112 4.49 18.36 9.59
CA THR A 112 4.45 18.19 11.06
C THR A 112 5.59 18.95 11.75
N ILE A 113 6.56 19.44 10.98
CA ILE A 113 7.66 20.26 11.49
C ILE A 113 7.16 21.70 11.63
N GLN A 114 7.14 22.22 12.87
CA GLN A 114 7.06 23.66 13.09
C GLN A 114 8.32 24.29 12.52
N LYS A 115 8.18 25.09 11.46
CA LYS A 115 9.26 25.97 11.00
C LYS A 115 9.53 27.00 12.10
N LYS A 116 10.52 26.75 12.97
CA LYS A 116 11.13 27.80 13.80
C LYS A 116 11.98 28.67 12.89
N ILE A 117 11.34 29.60 12.19
CA ILE A 117 12.05 30.73 11.58
C ILE A 117 11.91 31.88 12.56
N LYS A 118 12.97 32.10 13.35
CA LYS A 118 13.29 33.44 13.84
C LYS A 118 14.16 34.09 12.76
N LEU A 119 13.60 35.07 12.06
CA LEU A 119 14.38 36.18 11.52
C LEU A 119 14.26 37.33 12.51
#